data_AF-A0A7C7UJC8-F1
#
_entry.id   AF-A0A7C7UJC8-F1
#
_cell.length_a   1.000
_cell.length_b   1.000
_cell.length_c   1.000
_cell.angle_alpha   90.00
_cell.angle_beta   90.00
_cell.angle_gamma   90.00
#
_symmetry.space_group_name_H-M   'P 1'
#
loop_
_entity.id
_entity.type
_entity.pdbx_description
1 polymer ?
#
loop_
_entity_poly.entity_id
_entity_poly.type
_entity_poly.pdbx_seq_one_letter_code
_entity_poly.pdbx_strand_id
1 'polypeptide(L)' 'MNSHQSLRVGTVLSSGGVRGVYAHTGFLLALDRLGIRPDAVAGCSAGAVVGGIVASGQSVATWADALATVRPGQF' A
#
# COMPACT_ATOMS: atom_id res chain seq x y z
N MET A 1 14.07 4.81 32.74
CA MET A 1 13.49 3.94 31.70
C MET A 1 13.50 4.72 30.40
N ASN A 2 14.51 4.51 29.54
CA ASN A 2 14.54 5.18 28.25
C ASN A 2 13.43 4.58 27.38
N SER A 3 12.41 5.37 27.08
CA SER A 3 11.46 5.08 26.03
C SER A 3 12.21 5.11 24.70
N HIS A 4 12.59 3.95 24.20
CA HIS A 4 12.88 3.80 22.77
C HIS A 4 11.59 4.15 22.04
N GLN A 5 11.45 5.39 21.56
CA GLN A 5 10.39 5.72 20.64
C GLN A 5 10.58 4.84 19.40
N SER A 6 9.59 4.02 19.11
CA SER A 6 9.50 3.31 17.84
C SER A 6 9.52 4.34 16.71
N LEU A 7 10.36 4.11 15.71
CA LEU A 7 10.39 4.92 14.49
C LEU A 7 9.02 4.83 13.83
N ARG A 8 8.37 6.00 13.66
CA ARG A 8 7.10 6.08 12.95
C ARG A 8 7.33 6.36 11.47
N VAL A 9 6.67 5.58 10.62
CA VAL A 9 6.82 5.64 9.16
C VAL A 9 5.49 6.05 8.53
N GLY A 10 5.49 7.13 7.76
CA GLY A 10 4.36 7.54 6.93
C GLY A 10 4.64 7.30 5.45
N THR A 11 3.65 6.83 4.69
CA THR A 11 3.76 6.67 3.23
C THR A 11 2.78 7.57 2.49
N VAL A 12 3.22 8.16 1.38
CA VAL A 12 2.40 9.01 0.51
C VAL A 12 2.36 8.40 -0.88
N LEU A 13 1.15 8.08 -1.35
CA LEU A 13 0.90 7.39 -2.62
C LEU A 13 0.22 8.34 -3.61
N SER A 14 0.94 8.78 -4.65
CA SER A 14 0.41 9.71 -5.65
C SER A 14 -0.67 9.08 -6.55
N SER A 15 -1.27 9.89 -7.42
CA SER A 15 -2.01 9.36 -8.57
C SER A 15 -1.07 8.61 -9.55
N GLY A 16 -1.65 7.84 -10.47
CA GLY A 16 -0.87 7.07 -11.46
C GLY A 16 -1.71 6.20 -12.40
N GLY A 17 -3.02 6.40 -12.42
CA GLY A 17 -3.97 5.56 -13.17
C GLY A 17 -3.86 4.08 -12.82
N VAL A 18 -4.23 3.22 -13.77
CA VAL A 18 -4.23 1.76 -13.59
C VAL A 18 -2.83 1.23 -13.22
N ARG A 19 -1.77 1.72 -13.88
CA ARG A 19 -0.39 1.32 -13.56
C ARG A 19 0.02 1.71 -12.13
N GLY A 20 -0.47 2.84 -11.64
CA GLY A 20 -0.24 3.29 -10.26
C GLY A 20 -0.74 2.28 -9.22
N VAL A 21 -1.86 1.59 -9.49
CA VAL A 21 -2.38 0.55 -8.57
C VAL A 21 -1.37 -0.58 -8.41
N TYR A 22 -0.79 -1.08 -9.50
CA TYR A 22 0.23 -2.13 -9.46
C TYR A 22 1.53 -1.65 -8.81
N ALA A 23 1.99 -0.44 -9.16
CA ALA A 23 3.23 0.13 -8.63
C ALA A 23 3.15 0.35 -7.11
N HIS A 24 2.07 0.95 -6.62
CA HIS A 24 1.87 1.18 -5.18
C HIS A 24 1.73 -0.13 -4.41
N THR A 25 1.07 -1.13 -4.99
CA THR A 25 0.96 -2.47 -4.39
C THR A 25 2.33 -3.13 -4.24
N GLY A 26 3.15 -3.10 -5.30
CA GLY A 26 4.52 -3.63 -5.26
C GLY A 26 5.41 -2.91 -4.24
N PHE A 27 5.29 -1.59 -4.13
CA PHE A 27 5.99 -0.80 -3.11
C PHE A 27 5.62 -1.25 -1.69
N LEU A 28 4.32 -1.39 -1.39
CA LEU A 28 3.88 -1.83 -0.06
C LEU A 28 4.28 -3.27 0.24
N LEU A 29 4.29 -4.17 -0.75
CA LEU A 29 4.82 -5.53 -0.59
C LEU A 29 6.32 -5.52 -0.24
N ALA A 30 7.10 -4.62 -0.85
CA ALA A 30 8.51 -4.49 -0.54
C ALA A 30 8.72 -3.98 0.90
N LEU A 31 7.92 -3.01 1.36
CA LEU A 31 7.96 -2.57 2.76
C LEU A 31 7.61 -3.69 3.73
N ASP A 32 6.56 -4.45 3.45
CA ASP A 32 6.11 -5.57 4.28
C ASP A 32 7.19 -6.66 4.40
N ARG A 33 7.87 -7.00 3.29
CA ARG A 33 9.03 -7.92 3.28
C ARG A 33 10.22 -7.44 4.10
N LEU A 34 10.39 -6.13 4.22
CA LEU A 34 11.42 -5.51 5.05
C LEU A 34 11.00 -5.37 6.53
N GLY A 35 9.79 -5.81 6.89
CA GLY A 35 9.23 -5.62 8.23
C GLY A 35 8.85 -4.16 8.54
N ILE A 36 8.75 -3.31 7.50
CA ILE A 36 8.38 -1.90 7.65
C ILE A 36 6.86 -1.79 7.48
N ARG A 37 6.16 -1.51 8.58
CA ARG A 37 4.72 -1.20 8.57
C ARG A 37 4.50 0.31 8.68
N PRO A 38 3.86 0.95 7.69
CA PRO A 38 3.48 2.36 7.81
C PRO A 38 2.46 2.55 8.94
N ASP A 39 2.67 3.57 9.78
CA ASP A 39 1.71 4.02 10.80
C ASP A 39 0.60 4.89 10.19
N ALA A 40 0.89 5.52 9.05
CA ALA A 40 -0.06 6.38 8.35
C ALA A 40 0.16 6.31 6.84
N VAL A 41 -0.95 6.38 6.11
CA VAL A 41 -0.96 6.40 4.64
C VAL A 41 -1.80 7.56 4.15
N ALA A 42 -1.24 8.37 3.25
CA ALA A 42 -1.97 9.36 2.47
C ALA A 42 -1.97 8.95 1.00
N GLY A 43 -3.09 9.10 0.30
CA GLY A 43 -3.20 8.65 -1.09
C GLY A 43 -4.11 9.52 -1.95
N CYS A 44 -3.85 9.56 -3.26
CA CYS A 44 -4.69 10.22 -4.27
C CYS A 44 -4.99 9.28 -5.45
N SER A 45 -6.27 9.21 -5.89
CA SER A 45 -6.71 8.35 -7.01
C SER A 45 -6.23 6.89 -6.84
N ALA A 46 -5.38 6.38 -7.74
CA ALA A 46 -4.77 5.05 -7.63
C ALA A 46 -4.08 4.81 -6.27
N GLY A 47 -3.37 5.81 -5.74
CA GLY A 47 -2.74 5.73 -4.43
C GLY A 47 -3.75 5.74 -3.27
N ALA A 48 -4.90 6.41 -3.44
CA ALA A 48 -5.98 6.38 -2.44
C ALA A 48 -6.64 5.00 -2.37
N VAL A 49 -6.83 4.33 -3.52
CA VAL A 49 -7.38 2.97 -3.57
C VAL A 49 -6.47 2.00 -2.82
N VAL A 50 -5.19 1.93 -3.21
CA VAL A 50 -4.23 0.99 -2.59
C VAL A 50 -3.99 1.35 -1.13
N GLY A 51 -3.78 2.65 -0.84
CA GLY A 51 -3.54 3.12 0.52
C GLY A 51 -4.73 2.88 1.46
N GLY A 52 -5.96 3.05 0.97
CA GLY A 52 -7.18 2.78 1.73
C GLY A 52 -7.34 1.30 2.09
N ILE A 53 -7.03 0.38 1.18
CA ILE A 53 -7.06 -1.06 1.43
C ILE A 53 -6.09 -1.44 2.54
N VAL A 54 -4.86 -0.95 2.48
CA VAL A 54 -3.86 -1.28 3.52
C VAL A 54 -4.23 -0.60 4.86
N ALA A 55 -4.71 0.64 4.82
CA ALA A 55 -5.19 1.34 6.01
C ALA A 55 -6.42 0.68 6.65
N SER A 56 -7.21 -0.11 5.91
CA SER A 56 -8.33 -0.86 6.46
C SER A 56 -7.91 -2.11 7.24
N GLY A 57 -6.60 -2.34 7.42
CA GLY A 57 -6.06 -3.53 8.09
C GLY A 57 -5.99 -4.77 7.20
N GLN A 58 -6.27 -4.65 5.90
CA GLN A 58 -6.13 -5.76 4.97
C GLN A 58 -4.64 -6.07 4.74
N SER A 59 -4.31 -7.36 4.59
CA SER A 59 -2.97 -7.79 4.22
C SER A 59 -2.63 -7.33 2.80
N VAL A 60 -1.44 -6.72 2.64
CA VAL A 60 -0.95 -6.29 1.32
C VAL A 60 -0.79 -7.51 0.38
N ALA A 61 -0.43 -8.67 0.91
CA ALA A 61 -0.33 -9.91 0.14
C ALA A 61 -1.70 -10.36 -0.40
N THR A 62 -2.73 -10.37 0.45
CA THR A 62 -4.11 -10.69 0.04
C THR A 62 -4.61 -9.71 -1.03
N TRP A 63 -4.30 -8.42 -0.88
CA TRP A 63 -4.62 -7.41 -1.89
C TRP A 63 -3.90 -7.69 -3.21
N ALA A 64 -2.63 -8.05 -3.17
CA ALA A 64 -1.85 -8.36 -4.36
C ALA A 64 -2.42 -9.58 -5.12
N ASP A 65 -2.84 -10.62 -4.39
CA ASP A 65 -3.50 -11.80 -4.99
C ASP A 65 -4.81 -11.41 -5.68
N ALA A 66 -5.63 -10.58 -5.04
CA ALA A 66 -6.86 -10.07 -5.65
C ALA A 66 -6.56 -9.25 -6.91
N LEU A 67 -5.57 -8.35 -6.84
CA LEU A 67 -5.16 -7.51 -7.97
C LEU A 67 -4.65 -8.34 -9.16
N ALA A 68 -3.98 -9.47 -8.91
CA ALA A 68 -3.50 -10.38 -9.97
C ALA A 68 -4.63 -11.03 -10.78
N THR A 69 -5.86 -11.05 -10.26
CA THR A 69 -7.04 -11.56 -10.99
C THR A 69 -7.67 -10.53 -11.93
N VAL A 70 -7.27 -9.26 -11.84
CA VAL A 70 -7.82 -8.17 -12.66
C VAL A 70 -7.34 -8.30 -14.10
N ARG A 71 -8.28 -8.47 -15.04
CA ARG A 71 -7.96 -8.55 -16.47
C ARG A 71 -7.96 -7.15 -17.10
N PRO A 72 -6.97 -6.83 -17.95
CA PRO A 72 -7.01 -5.62 -18.76
C PRO A 72 -8.29 -5.58 -19.62
N GLY A 73 -9.03 -4.46 -19.60
CA GLY A 73 -10.22 -4.26 -20.44
C GLY A 73 -11.58 -4.62 -19.81
N GLN A 74 -11.64 -4.90 -18.50
CA GLN A 74 -12.92 -5.05 -17.77
C GLN A 74 -13.44 -3.74 -17.13
N PHE A 75 -13.01 -2.58 -17.65
CA PHE A 75 -13.48 -1.26 -17.24
C PHE A 75 -13.94 -0.45 -18.45
#